data_AF-A0A0F9Y1R0-F1
#
_entry.id   AF-A0A0F9Y1R0-F1
#
_cell.length_a   1.000
_cell.length_b   1.000
_cell.length_c   1.000
_cell.angle_alpha   90.00
_cell.angle_beta   90.00
_cell.angle_gamma   90.00
#
_symmetry.space_group_name_H-M   'P 1'
#
loop_
_entity.id
_entity.type
_entity.pdbx_description
1 polymer ?
#
loop_
_entity_poly.entity_id
_entity_poly.type
_entity_poly.pdbx_seq_one_letter_code
_entity_poly.pdbx_strand_id
1 'polypeptide(L)'
;MSDKDSEFYIGVPGKEYIPADTIPTPESLFMARLSDPAAPIEADLQKEAESVEEKTSYATIINKPADDLSSSRLKVGVIFVEDDISPLVYEILLRRLFGNNWIAPDDLYEDVWTPETIWSGIEEEFGVEPSRLTKDKILAVQLMRNSDDYWNDIDIFEKITQAFNNNIPIFTLRQEATISQILWSVTLANLFEKNTFSHEVRAYIAAAFFNSGLWWAPPLIKFAQPLLGILATQNELPAFEPSKISKTYNQVKEMPSDSVRFEEDVIGIQVQKLLLARDYVSKRSAELHGQIAEL
;
A
#
# COMPACT_ATOMS: atom_id res chain seq x y z
N MET A 1 -36.67 -52.81 27.98
CA MET A 1 -37.00 -51.84 29.04
C MET A 1 -35.71 -51.50 29.76
N SER A 2 -35.24 -50.27 29.55
CA SER A 2 -34.18 -49.53 30.26
C SER A 2 -32.77 -50.13 30.30
N ASP A 3 -31.99 -49.85 29.26
CA ASP A 3 -30.55 -49.58 29.39
C ASP A 3 -30.35 -48.28 30.18
N LYS A 4 -29.36 -48.24 31.07
CA LYS A 4 -28.89 -47.03 31.75
C LYS A 4 -27.42 -46.86 31.44
N ASP A 5 -27.13 -45.78 30.71
CA ASP A 5 -25.80 -45.31 30.39
C ASP A 5 -25.02 -44.93 31.65
N SER A 6 -23.81 -45.47 31.77
CA SER A 6 -22.79 -45.08 32.74
C SER A 6 -21.78 -44.17 32.06
N GLU A 7 -21.85 -42.87 32.34
CA GLU A 7 -20.83 -41.90 31.92
C GLU A 7 -19.55 -42.06 32.75
N PHE A 8 -18.43 -42.24 32.06
CA PHE A 8 -17.08 -42.22 32.64
C PHE A 8 -16.57 -40.78 32.68
N TYR A 9 -16.26 -40.27 33.89
CA TYR A 9 -15.48 -39.05 34.07
C TYR A 9 -13.98 -39.37 34.14
N ILE A 10 -13.19 -38.81 33.23
CA ILE A 10 -11.72 -38.78 33.31
C ILE A 10 -11.32 -37.51 34.05
N GLY A 11 -10.93 -37.65 35.33
CA GLY A 11 -10.35 -36.56 36.10
C GLY A 11 -8.90 -36.32 35.69
N VAL A 12 -8.57 -35.09 35.27
CA VAL A 12 -7.19 -34.63 35.06
C VAL A 12 -6.65 -34.11 36.40
N PRO A 13 -5.64 -34.74 37.02
CA PRO A 13 -5.04 -34.23 38.25
C PRO A 13 -4.01 -33.15 37.93
N GLY A 14 -4.06 -32.02 38.65
CA GLY A 14 -2.95 -31.05 38.69
C GLY A 14 -3.19 -29.66 38.10
N LYS A 15 -4.44 -29.16 38.04
CA LYS A 15 -4.66 -27.73 37.76
C LYS A 15 -4.78 -26.93 39.05
N GLU A 16 -3.82 -26.05 39.30
CA GLU A 16 -3.94 -25.00 40.30
C GLU A 16 -5.16 -24.13 40.00
N TYR A 17 -5.93 -23.83 41.05
CA TYR A 17 -7.10 -22.98 40.98
C TYR A 17 -6.66 -21.53 40.73
N ILE A 18 -6.89 -21.02 39.53
CA ILE A 18 -6.73 -19.60 39.21
C ILE A 18 -8.04 -18.90 39.60
N PRO A 19 -8.04 -17.93 40.53
CA PRO A 19 -9.25 -17.22 40.93
C PRO A 19 -9.87 -16.50 39.72
N ALA A 20 -11.20 -16.57 39.58
CA ALA A 20 -11.94 -15.98 38.46
C ALA A 20 -11.65 -14.48 38.26
N ASP A 21 -11.23 -13.78 39.32
CA ASP A 21 -10.91 -12.35 39.32
C ASP A 21 -9.55 -12.01 38.66
N THR A 22 -8.76 -13.02 38.28
CA THR A 22 -7.48 -12.84 37.57
C THR A 22 -7.58 -13.10 36.06
N ILE A 23 -8.76 -13.43 35.54
CA ILE A 23 -8.97 -13.58 34.10
C ILE A 23 -9.25 -12.18 33.53
N PRO A 24 -8.35 -11.59 32.75
CA PRO A 24 -8.57 -10.27 32.16
C PRO A 24 -9.83 -10.27 31.30
N THR A 25 -10.68 -9.26 31.48
CA THR A 25 -11.87 -9.07 30.66
C THR A 25 -11.46 -8.88 29.19
N PRO A 26 -12.32 -9.26 28.22
CA PRO A 26 -12.07 -9.00 26.81
C PRO A 26 -11.70 -7.55 26.51
N GLU A 27 -12.30 -6.58 27.21
CA GLU A 27 -11.95 -5.15 27.11
C GLU A 27 -10.56 -4.82 27.66
N SER A 28 -10.13 -5.43 28.78
CA SER A 28 -8.78 -5.21 29.31
C SER A 28 -7.68 -5.81 28.42
N LEU A 29 -7.95 -6.97 27.81
CA LEU A 29 -7.09 -7.59 26.79
C LEU A 29 -7.03 -6.77 25.50
N PHE A 30 -8.16 -6.13 25.13
CA PHE A 30 -8.24 -5.23 23.99
C PHE A 30 -7.43 -3.94 24.24
N MET A 31 -7.61 -3.30 25.40
CA MET A 31 -6.88 -2.08 25.76
C MET A 31 -5.38 -2.34 25.96
N ALA A 32 -4.99 -3.49 26.52
CA ALA A 32 -3.58 -3.88 26.66
C ALA A 32 -2.89 -4.13 25.31
N ARG A 33 -3.63 -4.56 24.27
CA ARG A 33 -3.11 -4.73 22.91
C ARG A 33 -3.02 -3.43 22.12
N LEU A 34 -3.80 -2.41 22.49
CA LEU A 34 -3.70 -1.06 21.91
C LEU A 34 -2.50 -0.27 22.45
N SER A 35 -2.01 -0.62 23.65
CA SER A 35 -0.93 0.11 24.33
C SER A 35 0.51 -0.27 23.94
N ASP A 36 0.74 -1.34 23.18
CA ASP A 36 2.09 -1.70 22.71
C ASP A 36 2.09 -2.39 21.32
N PRO A 37 1.99 -1.61 20.22
CA PRO A 37 1.83 -2.16 18.87
C PRO A 37 3.14 -2.52 18.13
N ALA A 38 4.33 -2.37 18.73
CA ALA A 38 5.58 -2.27 17.94
C ALA A 38 6.53 -3.48 17.94
N ALA A 39 6.50 -4.40 18.91
CA ALA A 39 7.75 -5.10 19.26
C ALA A 39 8.12 -6.46 18.60
N PRO A 40 7.34 -7.11 17.70
CA PRO A 40 7.93 -8.24 16.96
C PRO A 40 7.60 -8.32 15.45
N ILE A 41 7.03 -7.26 14.85
CA ILE A 41 6.63 -7.29 13.42
C ILE A 41 7.78 -6.84 12.49
N GLU A 42 8.76 -6.09 12.99
CA GLU A 42 9.82 -5.46 12.17
C GLU A 42 10.82 -6.45 11.56
N ALA A 43 11.16 -7.54 12.26
CA ALA A 43 12.23 -8.44 11.83
C ALA A 43 11.90 -9.27 10.57
N ASP A 44 10.62 -9.61 10.36
CA ASP A 44 10.19 -10.36 9.16
C ASP A 44 9.99 -9.47 7.93
N LEU A 45 9.64 -8.19 8.13
CA LEU A 45 9.52 -7.20 7.05
C LEU A 45 10.89 -6.80 6.48
N GLN A 46 11.96 -6.96 7.25
CA GLN A 46 13.32 -6.63 6.85
C GLN A 46 13.95 -7.61 5.85
N LYS A 47 13.47 -8.86 5.75
CA LYS A 47 13.99 -9.83 4.76
C LYS A 47 13.32 -9.72 3.39
N GLU A 48 12.07 -9.31 3.31
CA GLU A 48 11.46 -8.91 2.02
C GLU A 48 11.86 -7.49 1.59
N ALA A 49 12.53 -6.74 2.48
CA ALA A 49 13.17 -5.48 2.14
C ALA A 49 14.47 -5.64 1.32
N GLU A 50 14.85 -6.85 0.89
CA GLU A 50 15.98 -7.11 -0.04
C GLU A 50 15.87 -6.37 -1.40
N SER A 51 14.80 -5.59 -1.65
CA SER A 51 14.77 -4.45 -2.60
C SER A 51 15.72 -3.27 -2.30
N VAL A 52 16.68 -3.41 -1.37
CA VAL A 52 17.72 -2.38 -1.13
C VAL A 52 18.47 -2.03 -2.42
N GLU A 53 18.66 -2.99 -3.33
CA GLU A 53 19.26 -2.74 -4.66
C GLU A 53 18.39 -1.80 -5.52
N GLU A 54 17.07 -1.85 -5.39
CA GLU A 54 16.14 -1.03 -6.19
C GLU A 54 16.17 0.44 -5.74
N LYS A 55 16.18 0.70 -4.43
CA LYS A 55 16.30 2.08 -3.91
C LYS A 55 17.65 2.72 -4.26
N THR A 56 18.73 1.95 -4.23
CA THR A 56 20.05 2.43 -4.66
C THR A 56 20.05 2.78 -6.16
N SER A 57 19.31 2.02 -6.98
CA SER A 57 19.14 2.33 -8.40
C SER A 57 18.46 3.69 -8.63
N TYR A 58 17.33 3.95 -7.98
CA TYR A 58 16.58 5.20 -8.20
C TYR A 58 17.32 6.45 -7.71
N ALA A 59 17.95 6.39 -6.53
CA ALA A 59 18.75 7.50 -6.02
C ALA A 59 19.91 7.85 -6.97
N THR A 60 20.48 6.86 -7.66
CA THR A 60 21.53 7.09 -8.66
C THR A 60 21.00 7.85 -9.87
N ILE A 61 19.78 7.55 -10.32
CA ILE A 61 19.14 8.21 -11.47
C ILE A 61 18.75 9.65 -11.11
N ILE A 62 18.21 9.88 -9.92
CA ILE A 62 17.81 11.22 -9.44
C ILE A 62 19.01 12.18 -9.41
N ASN A 63 20.19 11.67 -9.04
CA ASN A 63 21.40 12.49 -8.88
C ASN A 63 22.18 12.71 -10.20
N LYS A 64 21.71 12.20 -11.35
CA LYS A 64 22.35 12.48 -12.64
C LYS A 64 22.10 13.94 -13.06
N PRO A 65 23.12 14.66 -13.57
CA PRO A 65 22.98 16.06 -13.97
C PRO A 65 21.92 16.25 -15.07
N ALA A 66 21.34 17.46 -15.12
CA ALA A 66 20.26 17.81 -16.04
C ALA A 66 20.72 17.96 -17.50
N ASP A 67 22.01 18.22 -17.74
CA ASP A 67 22.56 18.55 -19.06
C ASP A 67 22.30 17.45 -20.12
N ASP A 68 22.17 16.18 -19.69
CA ASP A 68 21.87 15.03 -20.55
C ASP A 68 20.46 15.08 -21.16
N LEU A 69 19.50 15.78 -20.54
CA LEU A 69 18.10 15.84 -20.99
C LEU A 69 17.87 16.83 -22.14
N SER A 70 18.82 17.75 -22.38
CA SER A 70 18.69 18.82 -23.38
C SER A 70 18.50 18.31 -24.82
N SER A 71 19.12 17.17 -25.16
CA SER A 71 18.99 16.54 -26.48
C SER A 71 17.65 15.81 -26.69
N SER A 72 16.89 15.61 -25.61
CA SER A 72 15.66 14.81 -25.57
C SER A 72 14.42 15.62 -25.16
N ARG A 73 14.48 16.95 -25.17
CA ARG A 73 13.36 17.82 -24.72
C ARG A 73 11.99 17.44 -25.26
N LEU A 74 11.88 17.16 -26.57
CA LEU A 74 10.61 16.74 -27.17
C LEU A 74 10.09 15.41 -26.62
N LYS A 75 10.99 14.45 -26.35
CA LYS A 75 10.61 13.16 -25.76
C LYS A 75 10.16 13.32 -24.31
N VAL A 76 10.85 14.17 -23.55
CA VAL A 76 10.48 14.48 -22.16
C VAL A 76 9.13 15.23 -22.10
N GLY A 77 8.87 16.13 -23.05
CA GLY A 77 7.57 16.79 -23.16
C GLY A 77 6.40 15.81 -23.33
N VAL A 78 6.58 14.74 -24.12
CA VAL A 78 5.54 13.71 -24.32
C VAL A 78 5.12 13.06 -23.01
N ILE A 79 6.06 12.85 -22.08
CA ILE A 79 5.79 12.26 -20.76
C ILE A 79 4.73 13.07 -19.99
N PHE A 80 4.73 14.40 -20.09
CA PHE A 80 3.76 15.24 -19.36
C PHE A 80 2.34 15.20 -19.99
N VAL A 81 2.22 14.76 -21.23
CA VAL A 81 0.95 14.64 -21.95
C VAL A 81 0.36 13.23 -21.79
N GLU A 82 1.19 12.23 -21.54
CA GLU A 82 0.77 10.83 -21.39
C GLU A 82 0.18 10.52 -20.01
N ASP A 83 -1.05 10.02 -20.02
CA ASP A 83 -1.77 9.72 -18.78
C ASP A 83 -1.27 8.48 -18.04
N ASP A 84 -0.50 7.59 -18.70
CA ASP A 84 -0.06 6.31 -18.10
C ASP A 84 1.35 6.33 -17.50
N ILE A 85 1.94 7.52 -17.36
CA ILE A 85 3.24 7.68 -16.71
C ILE A 85 3.11 7.50 -15.19
N SER A 86 4.02 6.73 -14.60
CA SER A 86 4.06 6.51 -13.16
C SER A 86 4.40 7.81 -12.41
N PRO A 87 3.76 8.10 -11.26
CA PRO A 87 4.06 9.28 -10.45
C PRO A 87 5.54 9.45 -10.08
N LEU A 88 6.28 8.35 -9.89
CA LEU A 88 7.71 8.39 -9.55
C LEU A 88 8.56 8.97 -10.69
N VAL A 89 8.16 8.78 -11.95
CA VAL A 89 8.86 9.34 -13.11
C VAL A 89 8.78 10.86 -13.09
N TYR A 90 7.61 11.42 -12.76
CA TYR A 90 7.45 12.86 -12.59
C TYR A 90 8.32 13.40 -11.46
N GLU A 91 8.41 12.68 -10.36
CA GLU A 91 9.30 13.07 -9.26
C GLU A 91 10.76 13.19 -9.71
N ILE A 92 11.26 12.15 -10.40
CA ILE A 92 12.64 12.09 -10.89
C ILE A 92 12.89 13.24 -11.87
N LEU A 93 11.99 13.44 -12.83
CA LEU A 93 12.12 14.49 -13.84
C LEU A 93 12.09 15.89 -13.21
N LEU A 94 11.08 16.19 -12.41
CA LEU A 94 10.93 17.52 -11.81
C LEU A 94 12.10 17.85 -10.86
N ARG A 95 12.60 16.87 -10.10
CA ARG A 95 13.81 17.05 -9.28
C ARG A 95 15.06 17.30 -10.13
N ARG A 96 15.23 16.61 -11.26
CA ARG A 96 16.38 16.83 -12.15
C ARG A 96 16.32 18.18 -12.85
N LEU A 97 15.13 18.64 -13.22
CA LEU A 97 14.92 19.88 -13.98
C LEU A 97 14.91 21.13 -13.10
N PHE A 98 14.14 21.08 -12.01
CA PHE A 98 13.84 22.24 -11.16
C PHE A 98 14.53 22.16 -9.79
N GLY A 99 15.35 21.12 -9.57
CA GLY A 99 15.98 20.88 -8.28
C GLY A 99 14.95 20.54 -7.20
N ASN A 100 15.24 20.93 -5.97
CA ASN A 100 14.29 20.76 -4.87
C ASN A 100 13.25 21.86 -4.80
N ASN A 101 13.32 22.94 -5.60
CA ASN A 101 12.47 24.13 -5.44
C ASN A 101 10.97 23.87 -5.65
N TRP A 102 10.62 22.82 -6.40
CA TRP A 102 9.21 22.45 -6.62
C TRP A 102 8.62 21.66 -5.44
N ILE A 103 9.46 21.10 -4.57
CA ILE A 103 9.10 20.48 -3.29
C ILE A 103 9.45 21.51 -2.20
N ALA A 104 8.71 21.58 -1.10
CA ALA A 104 9.07 22.54 -0.06
C ALA A 104 10.42 22.12 0.56
N PRO A 105 11.45 23.00 0.62
CA PRO A 105 12.60 22.73 1.46
C PRO A 105 12.16 22.81 2.94
N ASP A 106 12.63 21.85 3.74
CA ASP A 106 12.13 21.46 5.08
C ASP A 106 11.86 22.59 6.10
N ASP A 107 12.25 23.85 5.88
CA ASP A 107 12.09 24.92 6.87
C ASP A 107 11.71 26.31 6.30
N LEU A 108 11.55 26.46 4.98
CA LEU A 108 11.31 27.76 4.34
C LEU A 108 10.09 27.69 3.42
N TYR A 109 8.92 27.94 4.00
CA TYR A 109 7.61 27.99 3.32
C TYR A 109 7.50 29.07 2.24
N GLU A 110 8.47 29.98 2.11
CA GLU A 110 8.35 31.12 1.20
C GLU A 110 8.55 30.76 -0.28
N ASP A 111 9.17 29.61 -0.59
CA ASP A 111 9.59 29.28 -1.97
C ASP A 111 8.92 28.03 -2.59
N VAL A 112 7.85 27.49 -1.98
CA VAL A 112 7.16 26.33 -2.55
C VAL A 112 6.44 26.74 -3.83
N TRP A 113 6.76 26.06 -4.95
CA TRP A 113 6.06 26.32 -6.20
C TRP A 113 4.57 26.00 -6.07
N THR A 114 3.74 26.98 -6.42
CA THR A 114 2.30 26.76 -6.58
C THR A 114 2.05 25.88 -7.82
N PRO A 115 0.86 25.23 -7.92
CA PRO A 115 0.52 24.46 -9.11
C PRO A 115 0.73 25.24 -10.41
N GLU A 116 0.35 26.52 -10.44
CA GLU A 116 0.49 27.41 -11.61
C GLU A 116 1.96 27.60 -12.01
N THR A 117 2.87 27.73 -11.04
CA THR A 117 4.31 27.83 -11.29
C THR A 117 4.85 26.53 -11.88
N ILE A 118 4.41 25.37 -11.38
CA ILE A 118 4.82 24.07 -11.92
C ILE A 118 4.36 23.94 -13.38
N TRP A 119 3.10 24.27 -13.68
CA TRP A 119 2.57 24.18 -15.05
C TRP A 119 3.28 25.14 -16.00
N SER A 120 3.51 26.38 -15.57
CA SER A 120 4.23 27.38 -16.35
C SER A 120 5.68 26.94 -16.61
N GLY A 121 6.35 26.36 -15.62
CA GLY A 121 7.71 25.86 -15.78
C GLY A 121 7.81 24.68 -16.75
N ILE A 122 6.83 23.77 -16.73
CA ILE A 122 6.76 22.65 -17.70
C ILE A 122 6.46 23.18 -19.10
N GLU A 123 5.54 24.13 -19.24
CA GLU A 123 5.20 24.72 -20.54
C GLU A 123 6.36 25.54 -21.12
N GLU A 124 7.10 26.28 -20.30
CA GLU A 124 8.27 27.05 -20.73
C GLU A 124 9.41 26.15 -21.18
N GLU A 125 9.72 25.08 -20.44
CA GLU A 125 10.84 24.20 -20.77
C GLU A 125 10.54 23.25 -21.94
N PHE A 126 9.29 22.78 -22.08
CA PHE A 126 8.92 21.72 -23.03
C PHE A 126 7.91 22.13 -24.11
N GLY A 127 7.25 23.29 -23.97
CA GLY A 127 6.22 23.75 -24.91
C GLY A 127 4.96 22.90 -24.89
N VAL A 128 4.65 22.22 -23.77
CA VAL A 128 3.48 21.36 -23.61
C VAL A 128 2.72 21.70 -22.33
N GLU A 129 1.39 21.59 -22.39
CA GLU A 129 0.54 21.67 -21.21
C GLU A 129 0.33 20.26 -20.63
N PRO A 130 0.60 20.02 -19.34
CA PRO A 130 0.36 18.72 -18.72
C PRO A 130 -1.12 18.32 -18.77
N SER A 131 -1.39 17.03 -18.97
CA SER A 131 -2.75 16.50 -18.90
C SER A 131 -3.33 16.67 -17.49
N ARG A 132 -4.66 16.61 -17.35
CA ARG A 132 -5.31 16.68 -16.03
C ARG A 132 -4.84 15.58 -15.08
N LEU A 133 -4.74 14.34 -15.56
CA LEU A 133 -4.27 13.21 -14.75
C LEU A 133 -2.80 13.38 -14.35
N THR A 134 -1.98 13.92 -15.25
CA THR A 134 -0.59 14.27 -14.94
C THR A 134 -0.51 15.34 -13.86
N LYS A 135 -1.33 16.40 -13.95
CA LYS A 135 -1.41 17.44 -12.92
C LYS A 135 -1.78 16.84 -11.56
N ASP A 136 -2.81 15.98 -11.51
CA ASP A 136 -3.25 15.32 -10.28
C ASP A 136 -2.16 14.43 -9.67
N LYS A 137 -1.39 13.70 -10.49
CA LYS A 137 -0.25 12.89 -10.02
C LYS A 137 0.90 13.73 -9.48
N ILE A 138 1.28 14.80 -10.18
CA ILE A 138 2.36 15.68 -9.76
C ILE A 138 2.02 16.31 -8.41
N LEU A 139 0.78 16.78 -8.22
CA LEU A 139 0.33 17.32 -6.94
C LEU A 139 0.25 16.26 -5.84
N ALA A 140 -0.15 15.03 -6.18
CA ALA A 140 -0.14 13.92 -5.23
C ALA A 140 1.30 13.58 -4.75
N VAL A 141 2.28 13.61 -5.66
CA VAL A 141 3.70 13.43 -5.31
C VAL A 141 4.20 14.61 -4.47
N GLN A 142 3.84 15.84 -4.81
CA GLN A 142 4.23 17.02 -4.05
C GLN A 142 3.69 16.93 -2.60
N LEU A 143 2.42 16.56 -2.43
CA LEU A 143 1.80 16.38 -1.11
C LEU A 143 2.48 15.25 -0.31
N MET A 144 2.74 14.10 -0.94
CA MET A 144 3.48 12.97 -0.37
C MET A 144 4.88 13.34 0.13
N ARG A 145 5.51 14.34 -0.49
CA ARG A 145 6.86 14.79 -0.13
C ARG A 145 6.88 15.89 0.93
N ASN A 146 5.81 16.67 1.01
CA ASN A 146 5.73 17.82 1.91
C ASN A 146 4.97 17.54 3.21
N SER A 147 4.24 16.42 3.28
CA SER A 147 3.38 16.08 4.41
C SER A 147 3.35 14.59 4.67
N ASP A 148 3.15 14.22 5.94
CA ASP A 148 2.89 12.84 6.35
C ASP A 148 1.39 12.47 6.30
N ASP A 149 0.52 13.38 5.83
CA ASP A 149 -0.93 13.19 5.76
C ASP A 149 -1.34 11.92 5.00
N TYR A 150 -0.58 11.48 3.99
CA TYR A 150 -0.87 10.22 3.30
C TYR A 150 -0.87 9.01 4.24
N TRP A 151 -0.02 9.03 5.27
CA TRP A 151 0.10 7.96 6.26
C TRP A 151 -0.92 8.12 7.38
N ASN A 152 -1.44 9.34 7.58
CA ASN A 152 -2.21 9.71 8.76
C ASN A 152 -3.71 9.88 8.50
N ASP A 153 -4.11 10.38 7.34
CA ASP A 153 -5.48 10.77 6.99
C ASP A 153 -6.05 9.87 5.89
N ILE A 154 -7.25 9.32 6.11
CA ILE A 154 -7.91 8.40 5.17
C ILE A 154 -8.32 9.10 3.87
N ASP A 155 -8.81 10.34 3.94
CA ASP A 155 -9.29 11.06 2.76
C ASP A 155 -8.10 11.39 1.84
N ILE A 156 -6.98 11.81 2.42
CA ILE A 156 -5.73 12.06 1.69
C ILE A 156 -5.18 10.75 1.11
N PHE A 157 -5.09 9.69 1.92
CA PHE A 157 -4.67 8.36 1.46
C PHE A 157 -5.47 7.90 0.23
N GLU A 158 -6.80 8.03 0.30
CA GLU A 158 -7.70 7.62 -0.78
C GLU A 158 -7.45 8.45 -2.04
N LYS A 159 -7.36 9.77 -1.95
CA LYS A 159 -7.22 10.64 -3.14
C LYS A 159 -5.87 10.46 -3.82
N ILE A 160 -4.79 10.30 -3.06
CA ILE A 160 -3.47 9.98 -3.60
C ILE A 160 -3.49 8.58 -4.25
N THR A 161 -4.13 7.61 -3.61
CA THR A 161 -4.31 6.27 -4.19
C THR A 161 -5.05 6.34 -5.54
N GLN A 162 -6.10 7.16 -5.66
CA GLN A 162 -6.79 7.36 -6.94
C GLN A 162 -5.87 7.97 -8.01
N ALA A 163 -5.14 9.04 -7.68
CA ALA A 163 -4.22 9.70 -8.61
C ALA A 163 -3.11 8.75 -9.10
N PHE A 164 -2.53 7.94 -8.20
CA PHE A 164 -1.49 6.96 -8.52
C PHE A 164 -1.96 5.83 -9.44
N ASN A 165 -3.28 5.63 -9.54
CA ASN A 165 -3.91 4.61 -10.36
C ASN A 165 -4.65 5.21 -11.57
N ASN A 166 -4.20 6.36 -12.08
CA ASN A 166 -4.74 7.04 -13.27
C ASN A 166 -6.22 7.41 -13.15
N ASN A 167 -6.75 7.56 -11.94
CA ASN A 167 -8.12 8.03 -11.72
C ASN A 167 -8.10 9.49 -11.29
N ILE A 168 -9.13 10.24 -11.71
CA ILE A 168 -9.32 11.63 -11.27
C ILE A 168 -9.85 11.63 -9.83
N PRO A 169 -9.15 12.24 -8.86
CA PRO A 169 -9.67 12.38 -7.51
C PRO A 169 -10.89 13.31 -7.47
N ILE A 170 -11.96 12.86 -6.81
CA ILE A 170 -13.20 13.59 -6.59
C ILE A 170 -13.31 13.88 -5.09
N PHE A 171 -12.96 15.09 -4.69
CA PHE A 171 -12.89 15.50 -3.28
C PHE A 171 -14.26 15.60 -2.57
N THR A 172 -15.36 15.57 -3.32
CA THR A 172 -16.73 15.66 -2.78
C THR A 172 -17.34 14.30 -2.46
N LEU A 173 -16.71 13.20 -2.87
CA LEU A 173 -17.24 11.84 -2.75
C LEU A 173 -16.17 10.88 -2.28
N ARG A 174 -16.56 9.84 -1.54
CA ARG A 174 -15.68 8.72 -1.24
C ARG A 174 -15.51 7.83 -2.48
N GLN A 175 -14.27 7.56 -2.86
CA GLN A 175 -13.87 6.71 -3.99
C GLN A 175 -13.06 5.54 -3.45
N GLU A 176 -13.75 4.49 -3.02
CA GLU A 176 -13.11 3.29 -2.47
C GLU A 176 -12.10 2.72 -3.46
N ALA A 177 -10.85 2.61 -3.03
CA ALA A 177 -9.78 2.03 -3.84
C ALA A 177 -9.89 0.50 -3.83
N THR A 178 -9.71 -0.12 -4.99
CA THR A 178 -9.61 -1.58 -5.07
C THR A 178 -8.33 -2.06 -4.37
N ILE A 179 -8.31 -3.34 -3.97
CA ILE A 179 -7.14 -3.96 -3.36
C ILE A 179 -5.87 -3.77 -4.20
N SER A 180 -5.96 -3.98 -5.51
CA SER A 180 -4.82 -3.82 -6.42
C SER A 180 -4.29 -2.39 -6.43
N GLN A 181 -5.20 -1.40 -6.40
CA GLN A 181 -4.85 0.03 -6.34
C GLN A 181 -4.20 0.40 -5.01
N ILE A 182 -4.71 -0.12 -3.89
CA ILE A 182 -4.13 0.06 -2.55
C ILE A 182 -2.72 -0.52 -2.53
N LEU A 183 -2.53 -1.78 -2.96
CA LEU A 183 -1.21 -2.42 -2.97
C LEU A 183 -0.22 -1.62 -3.82
N TRP A 184 -0.61 -1.20 -5.03
CA TRP A 184 0.25 -0.38 -5.88
C TRP A 184 0.59 0.97 -5.23
N SER A 185 -0.40 1.63 -4.62
CA SER A 185 -0.16 2.91 -3.95
C SER A 185 0.80 2.77 -2.78
N VAL A 186 0.67 1.73 -1.96
CA VAL A 186 1.58 1.44 -0.86
C VAL A 186 2.98 1.08 -1.37
N THR A 187 3.09 0.34 -2.49
CA THR A 187 4.37 0.07 -3.15
C THR A 187 5.05 1.37 -3.56
N LEU A 188 4.36 2.26 -4.27
CA LEU A 188 4.90 3.56 -4.66
C LEU A 188 5.26 4.43 -3.46
N ALA A 189 4.38 4.49 -2.47
CA ALA A 189 4.60 5.26 -1.25
C ALA A 189 5.90 4.82 -0.54
N ASN A 190 6.12 3.51 -0.43
CA ASN A 190 7.36 2.94 0.12
C ASN A 190 8.63 3.25 -0.70
N LEU A 191 8.51 3.55 -2.00
CA LEU A 191 9.63 4.03 -2.83
C LEU A 191 9.95 5.49 -2.52
N PHE A 192 8.92 6.32 -2.31
CA PHE A 192 9.08 7.71 -1.91
C PHE A 192 9.70 7.81 -0.50
N GLU A 193 9.00 7.28 0.50
CA GLU A 193 9.38 7.36 1.91
C GLU A 193 8.78 6.19 2.69
N LYS A 194 9.48 5.72 3.73
CA LYS A 194 8.94 4.70 4.62
C LYS A 194 8.42 5.39 5.88
N ASN A 195 7.11 5.29 6.10
CA ASN A 195 6.48 5.78 7.32
C ASN A 195 5.48 4.75 7.88
N THR A 196 5.01 4.98 9.09
CA THR A 196 4.04 4.11 9.77
C THR A 196 2.65 4.64 9.53
N PHE A 197 1.77 3.80 8.97
CA PHE A 197 0.37 4.16 8.80
C PHE A 197 -0.34 4.34 10.15
N SER A 198 -1.15 5.40 10.26
CA SER A 198 -2.02 5.65 11.41
C SER A 198 -3.03 4.55 11.61
N HIS A 199 -3.67 4.52 12.78
CA HIS A 199 -4.75 3.56 13.03
C HIS A 199 -5.89 3.70 12.01
N GLU A 200 -6.22 4.93 11.61
CA GLU A 200 -7.32 5.22 10.69
C GLU A 200 -7.07 4.67 9.29
N VAL A 201 -5.90 4.94 8.70
CA VAL A 201 -5.54 4.41 7.38
C VAL A 201 -5.45 2.89 7.40
N ARG A 202 -4.91 2.31 8.47
CA ARG A 202 -4.89 0.83 8.64
C ARG A 202 -6.29 0.24 8.73
N ALA A 203 -7.21 0.90 9.41
CA ALA A 203 -8.61 0.48 9.52
C ALA A 203 -9.32 0.56 8.17
N TYR A 204 -9.07 1.62 7.39
CA TYR A 204 -9.57 1.75 6.03
C TYR A 204 -9.09 0.62 5.12
N ILE A 205 -7.78 0.33 5.12
CA ILE A 205 -7.21 -0.77 4.32
C ILE A 205 -7.80 -2.12 4.75
N ALA A 206 -7.92 -2.36 6.05
CA ALA A 206 -8.55 -3.58 6.57
C ALA A 206 -10.02 -3.71 6.13
N ALA A 207 -10.79 -2.61 6.17
CA ALA A 207 -12.18 -2.58 5.72
C ALA A 207 -12.29 -2.85 4.21
N ALA A 208 -11.44 -2.23 3.38
CA ALA A 208 -11.43 -2.47 1.93
C ALA A 208 -11.11 -3.94 1.59
N PHE A 209 -10.18 -4.55 2.32
CA PHE A 209 -9.88 -5.98 2.20
C PHE A 209 -11.08 -6.84 2.61
N PHE A 210 -11.67 -6.55 3.75
CA PHE A 210 -12.83 -7.26 4.27
C PHE A 210 -14.02 -7.18 3.31
N ASN A 211 -14.36 -5.98 2.81
CA ASN A 211 -15.43 -5.73 1.84
C ASN A 211 -15.20 -6.49 0.52
N SER A 212 -13.94 -6.63 0.12
CA SER A 212 -13.55 -7.40 -1.05
C SER A 212 -13.54 -8.91 -0.80
N GLY A 213 -13.87 -9.38 0.40
CA GLY A 213 -13.88 -10.79 0.79
C GLY A 213 -12.49 -11.39 0.98
N LEU A 214 -11.48 -10.57 1.28
CA LEU A 214 -10.15 -11.01 1.66
C LEU A 214 -9.98 -10.93 3.19
N TRP A 215 -9.49 -12.01 3.79
CA TRP A 215 -9.30 -12.08 5.25
C TRP A 215 -7.84 -12.24 5.66
N TRP A 216 -6.96 -12.38 4.67
CA TRP A 216 -5.51 -12.37 4.86
C TRP A 216 -4.89 -11.23 4.06
N ALA A 217 -4.02 -10.48 4.72
CA ALA A 217 -3.26 -9.37 4.14
C ALA A 217 -1.86 -9.86 3.72
N PRO A 218 -1.43 -9.62 2.47
CA PRO A 218 -0.09 -9.93 2.03
C PRO A 218 0.97 -9.10 2.78
N PRO A 219 2.26 -9.50 2.72
CA PRO A 219 3.30 -8.87 3.53
C PRO A 219 3.39 -7.35 3.43
N LEU A 220 3.21 -6.79 2.23
CA LEU A 220 3.25 -5.35 1.96
C LEU A 220 2.30 -4.53 2.85
N ILE A 221 1.18 -5.11 3.24
CA ILE A 221 0.15 -4.47 4.09
C ILE A 221 -0.17 -5.31 5.33
N LYS A 222 0.78 -6.15 5.77
CA LYS A 222 0.65 -7.01 6.96
C LYS A 222 0.26 -6.21 8.21
N PHE A 223 0.62 -4.93 8.26
CA PHE A 223 0.25 -4.00 9.33
C PHE A 223 -1.28 -3.84 9.52
N ALA A 224 -2.09 -4.12 8.49
CA ALA A 224 -3.55 -4.05 8.56
C ALA A 224 -4.21 -5.37 9.03
N GLN A 225 -3.45 -6.48 9.08
CA GLN A 225 -3.95 -7.80 9.44
C GLN A 225 -4.64 -7.87 10.83
N PRO A 226 -4.15 -7.18 11.90
CA PRO A 226 -4.82 -7.22 13.20
C PRO A 226 -6.25 -6.69 13.14
N LEU A 227 -6.47 -5.56 12.44
CA LEU A 227 -7.78 -4.94 12.29
C LEU A 227 -8.70 -5.80 11.41
N LEU A 228 -8.14 -6.43 10.37
CA LEU A 228 -8.87 -7.38 9.54
C LEU A 228 -9.35 -8.60 10.34
N GLY A 229 -8.54 -9.09 11.29
CA GLY A 229 -8.92 -10.17 12.20
C GLY A 229 -10.06 -9.79 13.16
N ILE A 230 -10.09 -8.53 13.61
CA ILE A 230 -11.19 -8.00 14.42
C ILE A 230 -12.48 -7.98 13.61
N LEU A 231 -12.45 -7.44 12.38
CA LEU A 231 -13.61 -7.42 11.48
C LEU A 231 -14.12 -8.84 11.18
N ALA A 232 -13.23 -9.79 10.92
CA ALA A 232 -13.59 -11.18 10.67
C ALA A 232 -14.26 -11.84 11.90
N THR A 233 -13.76 -11.56 13.10
CA THR A 233 -14.31 -12.09 14.35
C THR A 233 -15.69 -11.49 14.66
N GLN A 234 -15.84 -10.18 14.47
CA GLN A 234 -17.12 -9.47 14.71
C GLN A 234 -18.24 -9.92 13.78
N ASN A 235 -17.90 -10.38 12.57
CA ASN A 235 -18.87 -10.86 11.58
C ASN A 235 -19.05 -12.40 11.61
N GLU A 236 -18.60 -13.06 12.68
CA GLU A 236 -18.79 -14.49 12.94
C GLU A 236 -18.39 -15.40 11.76
N LEU A 237 -17.34 -15.03 11.02
CA LEU A 237 -16.95 -15.78 9.82
C LEU A 237 -16.47 -17.19 10.19
N PRO A 238 -17.20 -18.25 9.80
CA PRO A 238 -17.02 -19.60 10.37
C PRO A 238 -15.75 -20.34 9.91
N ALA A 239 -14.91 -19.71 9.08
CA ALA A 239 -13.72 -20.31 8.48
C ALA A 239 -12.54 -19.32 8.35
N PHE A 240 -12.33 -18.46 9.35
CA PHE A 240 -11.15 -17.59 9.38
C PHE A 240 -9.88 -18.39 9.64
N GLU A 241 -9.21 -18.83 8.57
CA GLU A 241 -7.93 -19.55 8.63
C GLU A 241 -6.83 -18.84 7.81
N PRO A 242 -6.35 -17.66 8.25
CA PRO A 242 -5.34 -16.89 7.52
C PRO A 242 -4.07 -17.68 7.23
N SER A 243 -3.70 -18.61 8.12
CA SER A 243 -2.54 -19.48 7.96
C SER A 243 -2.66 -20.40 6.75
N LYS A 244 -3.87 -20.90 6.42
CA LYS A 244 -4.07 -21.73 5.23
C LYS A 244 -4.00 -20.89 3.96
N ILE A 245 -4.63 -19.72 3.94
CA ILE A 245 -4.57 -18.77 2.81
C ILE A 245 -3.12 -18.37 2.54
N SER A 246 -2.38 -17.95 3.57
CA SER A 246 -0.97 -17.60 3.48
C SER A 246 -0.11 -18.74 2.94
N LYS A 247 -0.30 -19.97 3.46
CA LYS A 247 0.44 -21.14 2.99
C LYS A 247 0.15 -21.43 1.52
N THR A 248 -1.12 -21.45 1.12
CA THR A 248 -1.51 -21.70 -0.28
C THR A 248 -1.01 -20.59 -1.18
N TYR A 249 -1.16 -19.33 -0.81
CA TYR A 249 -0.63 -18.19 -1.56
C TYR A 249 0.88 -18.31 -1.78
N ASN A 250 1.65 -18.60 -0.72
CA ASN A 250 3.11 -18.75 -0.84
C ASN A 250 3.54 -19.93 -1.74
N GLN A 251 2.71 -20.96 -1.92
CA GLN A 251 3.00 -22.06 -2.84
C GLN A 251 2.82 -21.67 -4.31
N VAL A 252 1.98 -20.67 -4.59
CA VAL A 252 1.58 -20.31 -5.97
C VAL A 252 1.94 -18.87 -6.35
N LYS A 253 2.50 -18.07 -5.43
CA LYS A 253 2.82 -16.65 -5.64
C LYS A 253 3.89 -16.37 -6.70
N GLU A 254 4.56 -17.37 -7.22
CA GLU A 254 5.50 -17.25 -8.35
C GLU A 254 4.88 -17.69 -9.69
N MET A 255 3.69 -18.29 -9.67
CA MET A 255 3.00 -18.78 -10.86
C MET A 255 2.10 -17.68 -11.45
N PRO A 256 1.97 -17.56 -12.79
CA PRO A 256 1.00 -16.65 -13.42
C PRO A 256 -0.42 -16.94 -12.95
N SER A 257 -1.22 -15.91 -12.61
CA SER A 257 -2.57 -16.12 -12.05
C SER A 257 -3.47 -16.98 -12.96
N ASP A 258 -3.39 -16.78 -14.28
CA ASP A 258 -4.18 -17.52 -15.28
C ASP A 258 -3.86 -19.02 -15.35
N SER A 259 -2.67 -19.42 -14.89
CA SER A 259 -2.19 -20.80 -14.91
C SER A 259 -2.66 -21.62 -13.71
N VAL A 260 -3.06 -20.96 -12.62
CA VAL A 260 -3.48 -21.65 -11.40
C VAL A 260 -4.99 -21.87 -11.44
N ARG A 261 -5.41 -23.12 -11.25
CA ARG A 261 -6.82 -23.48 -11.10
C ARG A 261 -7.06 -23.82 -9.64
N PHE A 262 -7.98 -23.10 -9.02
CA PHE A 262 -8.41 -23.38 -7.66
C PHE A 262 -9.76 -24.10 -7.70
N GLU A 263 -10.00 -24.92 -6.69
CA GLU A 263 -11.36 -25.34 -6.38
C GLU A 263 -12.18 -24.09 -6.00
N GLU A 264 -13.49 -24.12 -6.23
CA GLU A 264 -14.41 -23.01 -5.87
C GLU A 264 -14.68 -22.99 -4.35
N ASP A 265 -13.62 -23.11 -3.56
CA ASP A 265 -13.64 -22.99 -2.12
C ASP A 265 -13.23 -21.58 -1.66
N VAL A 266 -13.49 -21.31 -0.39
CA VAL A 266 -13.25 -19.99 0.21
C VAL A 266 -11.77 -19.60 0.17
N ILE A 267 -10.86 -20.58 0.27
CA ILE A 267 -9.41 -20.35 0.23
C ILE A 267 -8.98 -20.04 -1.20
N GLY A 268 -9.43 -20.84 -2.17
CA GLY A 268 -9.13 -20.70 -3.60
C GLY A 268 -9.53 -19.33 -4.14
N ILE A 269 -10.75 -18.87 -3.82
CA ILE A 269 -11.24 -17.54 -4.25
C ILE A 269 -10.36 -16.41 -3.67
N GLN A 270 -9.96 -16.51 -2.40
CA GLN A 270 -9.12 -15.50 -1.76
C GLN A 270 -7.71 -15.48 -2.36
N VAL A 271 -7.10 -16.65 -2.56
CA VAL A 271 -5.78 -16.76 -3.18
C VAL A 271 -5.83 -16.23 -4.61
N GLN A 272 -6.87 -16.55 -5.39
CA GLN A 272 -7.04 -16.03 -6.74
C GLN A 272 -7.10 -14.49 -6.77
N LYS A 273 -7.88 -13.87 -5.89
CA LYS A 273 -7.95 -12.40 -5.77
C LYS A 273 -6.59 -11.78 -5.41
N LEU A 274 -5.85 -12.40 -4.50
CA LEU A 274 -4.50 -11.95 -4.14
C LEU A 274 -3.52 -12.07 -5.31
N LEU A 275 -3.61 -13.14 -6.12
CA LEU A 275 -2.78 -13.30 -7.33
C LEU A 275 -3.10 -12.25 -8.39
N LEU A 276 -4.38 -11.91 -8.59
CA LEU A 276 -4.77 -10.82 -9.49
C LEU A 276 -4.20 -9.47 -9.02
N ALA A 277 -4.25 -9.20 -7.72
CA ALA A 277 -3.70 -7.98 -7.15
C ALA A 277 -2.17 -7.93 -7.25
N ARG A 278 -1.48 -9.07 -7.03
CA ARG A 278 -0.05 -9.23 -7.29
C ARG A 278 0.29 -8.94 -8.76
N ASP A 279 -0.43 -9.56 -9.69
CA ASP A 279 -0.16 -9.39 -11.14
C ASP A 279 -0.33 -7.94 -11.58
N TYR A 280 -1.32 -7.24 -11.02
CA TYR A 280 -1.46 -5.80 -11.22
C TYR A 280 -0.22 -5.02 -10.74
N VAL A 281 0.25 -5.26 -9.51
CA VAL A 281 1.44 -4.59 -8.96
C VAL A 281 2.69 -4.93 -9.78
N SER A 282 2.88 -6.20 -10.16
CA SER A 282 4.02 -6.63 -10.98
C SER A 282 4.00 -5.99 -12.36
N LYS A 283 2.82 -5.89 -13.00
CA LYS A 283 2.68 -5.20 -14.28
C LYS A 283 3.03 -3.71 -14.17
N ARG A 284 2.47 -3.01 -13.17
CA ARG A 284 2.76 -1.57 -12.94
C ARG A 284 4.23 -1.33 -12.58
N SER A 285 4.84 -2.24 -11.81
CA SER A 285 6.27 -2.20 -11.51
C SER A 285 7.11 -2.37 -12.78
N ALA A 286 6.78 -3.31 -13.66
CA ALA A 286 7.50 -3.49 -14.92
C ALA A 286 7.36 -2.26 -15.85
N GLU A 287 6.18 -1.66 -15.92
CA GLU A 287 5.94 -0.40 -16.66
C GLU A 287 6.80 0.74 -16.10
N LEU A 288 6.84 0.90 -14.77
CA LEU A 288 7.69 1.89 -14.10
C LEU A 288 9.18 1.69 -14.45
N HIS A 289 9.68 0.45 -14.40
CA HIS A 289 11.06 0.16 -14.75
C HIS A 289 11.36 0.48 -16.22
N GLY A 290 10.43 0.18 -17.14
CA GLY A 290 10.54 0.56 -18.54
C GLY A 290 10.61 2.08 -18.72
N GLN A 291 9.70 2.82 -18.09
CA GLN A 291 9.65 4.29 -18.14
C GLN A 291 10.93 4.92 -17.59
N ILE A 292 11.46 4.38 -16.48
CA ILE A 292 12.70 4.87 -15.88
C ILE A 292 13.93 4.55 -16.74
N ALA A 293 13.95 3.41 -17.43
CA ALA A 293 15.04 3.05 -18.33
C ALA A 293 15.09 3.94 -19.59
N GLU A 294 13.98 4.60 -19.94
CA GLU A 294 13.89 5.54 -21.05
C GLU A 294 14.33 6.97 -20.70
N LEU A 295 14.52 7.28 -19.40
CA LEU A 295 15.02 8.57 -18.89
C LEU A 295 16.55 8.73 -18.98
#